data_AF-A0A1H7JQH8-F1
#
_entry.id   AF-A0A1H7JQH8-F1
#
_cell.length_a   1.000
_cell.length_b   1.000
_cell.length_c   1.000
_cell.angle_alpha   90.00
_cell.angle_beta   90.00
_cell.angle_gamma   90.00
#
_symmetry.space_group_name_H-M   'P 1'
#
loop_
_entity.id
_entity.type
_entity.pdbx_description
1 polymer ?
#
loop_
_entity_poly.entity_id
_entity_poly.type
_entity_poly.pdbx_seq_one_letter_code
_entity_poly.pdbx_strand_id
1 'polypeptide(L)'
;MEIEPRLKEQNFGRYESTPRDGAEFHEAKKDMASRFGTGESMLHLAQRIYNLIDDIKAGDKEVILVAHNGIARMVESYFTEMTNEEFSSCGIKNCEVKRYDF
;
A
#
# COMPACT_ATOMS: atom_id res chain seq x y z
N MET A 1 -13.86 10.95 -12.48
CA MET A 1 -12.86 9.87 -12.28
C MET A 1 -11.57 10.36 -12.90
N GLU A 2 -10.56 10.60 -12.09
CA GLU A 2 -9.22 11.00 -12.52
C GLU A 2 -8.27 9.84 -12.31
N ILE A 3 -7.29 9.68 -13.22
CA ILE A 3 -6.26 8.65 -13.08
C ILE A 3 -5.17 9.21 -12.19
N GLU A 4 -5.02 8.65 -10.99
CA GLU A 4 -3.91 8.97 -10.10
C GLU A 4 -2.78 7.93 -10.29
N PRO A 5 -1.68 8.28 -10.99
CA PRO A 5 -0.59 7.34 -11.28
C PRO A 5 0.08 6.78 -10.02
N ARG A 6 0.04 7.52 -8.89
CA ARG A 6 0.57 7.05 -7.60
C ARG A 6 -0.25 5.93 -6.98
N LEU A 7 -1.44 5.57 -7.50
CA LEU A 7 -2.21 4.41 -7.03
C LEU A 7 -1.87 3.10 -7.74
N LYS A 8 -0.92 3.10 -8.67
CA LYS A 8 -0.44 1.86 -9.30
C LYS A 8 0.05 0.89 -8.22
N GLU A 9 -0.26 -0.39 -8.33
CA GLU A 9 0.18 -1.40 -7.36
C GLU A 9 1.71 -1.48 -7.29
N GLN A 10 2.23 -1.90 -6.13
CA GLN A 10 3.65 -2.17 -5.92
C GLN A 10 4.18 -3.11 -7.01
N ASN A 11 5.37 -2.79 -7.53
CA ASN A 11 6.12 -3.74 -8.34
C ASN A 11 6.85 -4.73 -7.43
N PHE A 12 6.40 -5.98 -7.39
CA PHE A 12 6.90 -7.02 -6.51
C PHE A 12 8.18 -7.71 -7.03
N GLY A 13 8.74 -7.28 -8.16
CA GLY A 13 9.99 -7.82 -8.71
C GLY A 13 9.88 -9.33 -8.95
N ARG A 14 10.73 -10.13 -8.32
CA ARG A 14 10.71 -11.60 -8.47
C ARG A 14 9.41 -12.27 -7.99
N TYR A 15 8.61 -11.60 -7.16
CA TYR A 15 7.35 -12.12 -6.63
C TYR A 15 6.14 -11.76 -7.50
N GLU A 16 6.35 -11.09 -8.63
CA GLU A 16 5.29 -10.86 -9.60
C GLU A 16 4.64 -12.18 -10.04
N SER A 17 3.31 -12.20 -10.08
CA SER A 17 2.50 -13.39 -10.43
C SER A 17 2.68 -14.62 -9.52
N THR A 18 3.29 -14.48 -8.35
CA THR A 18 3.33 -15.55 -7.33
C THR A 18 2.09 -15.53 -6.43
N PRO A 19 1.69 -16.67 -5.83
CA PRO A 19 0.62 -16.69 -4.85
C PRO A 19 0.89 -15.75 -3.68
N ARG A 20 -0.03 -14.81 -3.45
CA ARG A 20 0.12 -13.74 -2.44
C ARG A 20 -0.04 -14.23 -1.00
N ASP A 21 -0.57 -15.44 -0.83
CA ASP A 21 -0.74 -16.15 0.44
C ASP A 21 0.43 -17.11 0.74
N GLY A 22 1.46 -17.15 -0.11
CA GLY A 22 2.67 -17.93 0.14
C GLY A 22 3.43 -17.42 1.35
N ALA A 23 3.84 -18.33 2.24
CA ALA A 23 4.63 -18.01 3.43
C ALA A 23 5.92 -17.24 3.09
N GLU A 24 6.54 -17.53 1.94
CA GLU A 24 7.73 -16.84 1.47
C GLU A 24 7.48 -15.35 1.21
N PHE A 25 6.39 -15.02 0.50
CA PHE A 25 6.04 -13.64 0.23
C PHE A 25 5.59 -12.92 1.51
N HIS A 26 4.92 -13.63 2.42
CA HIS A 26 4.59 -13.10 3.73
C HIS A 26 5.81 -12.65 4.51
N GLU A 27 6.85 -13.47 4.56
CA GLU A 27 8.10 -13.14 5.22
C GLU A 27 8.87 -12.03 4.48
N ALA A 28 8.93 -12.08 3.15
CA ALA A 28 9.61 -11.07 2.35
C ALA A 28 9.03 -9.66 2.54
N LYS A 29 7.73 -9.53 2.87
CA LYS A 29 7.11 -8.24 3.21
C LYS A 29 7.73 -7.56 4.44
N LYS A 30 8.44 -8.29 5.31
CA LYS A 30 9.13 -7.71 6.47
C LYS A 30 10.39 -6.93 6.06
N ASP A 31 10.95 -7.23 4.89
CA ASP A 31 12.12 -6.54 4.33
C ASP A 31 11.73 -5.25 3.60
N MET A 32 11.21 -4.25 4.32
CA MET A 32 10.59 -3.05 3.73
C MET A 32 11.49 -2.25 2.76
N ALA A 33 12.82 -2.30 2.97
CA ALA A 33 13.79 -1.62 2.11
C ALA A 33 14.15 -2.42 0.84
N SER A 34 13.84 -3.72 0.80
CA SER A 34 14.14 -4.60 -0.33
C SER A 34 13.28 -4.28 -1.54
N ARG A 35 13.88 -4.31 -2.72
CA ARG A 35 13.20 -4.18 -4.02
C ARG A 35 12.85 -5.51 -4.66
N PHE A 36 13.06 -6.63 -3.95
CA PHE A 36 12.82 -7.98 -4.48
C PHE A 36 13.51 -8.24 -5.83
N GLY A 37 14.74 -7.72 -5.97
CA GLY A 37 15.48 -7.69 -7.24
C GLY A 37 15.18 -6.43 -8.03
N THR A 38 14.28 -6.53 -9.01
CA THR A 38 13.98 -5.47 -10.00
C THR A 38 12.71 -4.67 -9.69
N GLY A 39 12.13 -4.85 -8.51
CA GLY A 39 10.87 -4.25 -8.11
C GLY A 39 11.00 -2.89 -7.41
N GLU A 40 9.94 -2.54 -6.70
CA GLU A 40 9.79 -1.37 -5.84
C GLU A 40 9.81 -1.83 -4.38
N SER A 41 10.53 -1.10 -3.52
CA SER A 41 10.51 -1.39 -2.09
C SER A 41 9.30 -0.74 -1.41
N MET A 42 8.91 -1.29 -0.26
CA MET A 42 7.80 -0.73 0.51
C MET A 42 8.07 0.72 0.96
N LEU A 43 9.33 1.10 1.16
CA LEU A 43 9.68 2.49 1.48
C LEU A 43 9.43 3.45 0.30
N HIS A 44 9.69 3.03 -0.94
CA HIS A 44 9.36 3.85 -2.13
C HIS A 44 7.84 3.92 -2.34
N LEU A 45 7.14 2.80 -2.13
CA LEU A 45 5.69 2.75 -2.14
C LEU A 45 5.09 3.70 -1.09
N ALA A 46 5.60 3.64 0.15
CA ALA A 46 5.20 4.52 1.26
C ALA A 46 5.38 5.98 0.87
N GLN A 47 6.57 6.36 0.36
CA GLN A 47 6.83 7.72 -0.07
C GLN A 47 5.75 8.25 -1.03
N ARG A 48 5.45 7.52 -2.12
CA ARG A 48 4.48 8.01 -3.11
C ARG A 48 3.03 8.03 -2.60
N ILE A 49 2.66 7.10 -1.73
CA ILE A 49 1.31 7.06 -1.14
C ILE A 49 1.15 8.11 -0.05
N TYR A 50 2.16 8.31 0.78
CA TYR A 50 2.11 9.30 1.86
C TYR A 50 2.08 10.72 1.28
N ASN A 51 2.89 11.00 0.25
CA ASN A 51 2.81 12.26 -0.46
C ASN A 51 1.42 12.50 -1.09
N LEU A 52 0.77 11.45 -1.61
CA LEU A 52 -0.61 11.57 -2.12
C LEU A 52 -1.60 11.89 -1.00
N ILE A 53 -1.48 11.24 0.15
CA ILE A 53 -2.34 11.52 1.31
C ILE A 53 -2.12 12.94 1.82
N ASP A 54 -0.86 13.40 1.90
CA ASP A 54 -0.54 14.78 2.30
C ASP A 54 -1.15 15.81 1.33
N ASP A 55 -1.07 15.57 0.02
CA ASP A 55 -1.72 16.42 -0.99
C ASP A 55 -3.25 16.46 -0.82
N ILE A 56 -3.87 15.33 -0.50
CA ILE A 56 -5.32 15.24 -0.24
C ILE A 56 -5.68 16.04 1.01
N LYS A 57 -4.90 15.87 2.09
CA LYS A 57 -5.10 16.57 3.37
C LYS A 57 -4.93 18.08 3.26
N ALA A 58 -4.13 18.55 2.31
CA ALA A 58 -3.96 19.97 2.03
C ALA A 58 -5.17 20.59 1.30
N GLY A 59 -6.11 19.78 0.81
CA GLY A 59 -7.36 20.24 0.18
C GLY A 59 -8.59 20.07 1.07
N ASP A 60 -9.71 20.65 0.65
CA ASP A 60 -10.99 20.65 1.38
C ASP A 60 -12.04 19.68 0.80
N LYS A 61 -11.60 18.60 0.15
CA LYS A 61 -12.51 17.67 -0.55
C LYS A 61 -12.49 16.28 0.07
N GLU A 62 -13.67 15.69 0.19
CA GLU A 62 -13.80 14.25 0.40
C GLU A 62 -13.41 13.51 -0.89
N VAL A 63 -12.53 12.53 -0.76
CA VAL A 63 -12.01 11.74 -1.89
C VAL A 63 -12.23 10.25 -1.66
N ILE A 64 -12.45 9.51 -2.74
CA ILE A 64 -12.45 8.05 -2.75
C ILE A 64 -11.27 7.55 -3.57
N LEU A 65 -10.39 6.77 -2.94
CA LEU A 65 -9.28 6.10 -3.61
C LEU A 65 -9.69 4.66 -3.97
N VAL A 66 -9.63 4.32 -5.25
CA VAL A 66 -9.89 2.96 -5.75
C VAL A 66 -8.56 2.33 -6.12
N ALA A 67 -8.10 1.35 -5.34
CA ALA A 67 -6.75 0.82 -5.45
C ALA A 67 -6.66 -0.66 -5.04
N HIS A 68 -5.45 -1.21 -5.14
CA HIS A 68 -5.14 -2.59 -4.77
C HIS A 68 -4.75 -2.72 -3.30
N ASN A 69 -4.66 -3.96 -2.80
CA ASN A 69 -4.37 -4.23 -1.39
C ASN A 69 -2.99 -3.73 -0.92
N GLY A 70 -1.96 -3.70 -1.78
CA GLY A 70 -0.68 -3.10 -1.40
C GLY A 70 -0.80 -1.61 -1.10
N ILE A 71 -1.67 -0.91 -1.83
CA ILE A 71 -1.97 0.50 -1.63
C ILE A 71 -2.83 0.71 -0.39
N ALA A 72 -3.90 -0.07 -0.23
CA ALA A 72 -4.78 0.02 0.94
C ALA A 72 -4.02 -0.19 2.25
N ARG A 73 -3.08 -1.14 2.28
CA ARG A 73 -2.17 -1.37 3.40
C ARG A 73 -1.30 -0.14 3.71
N MET A 74 -0.78 0.51 2.67
CA MET A 74 0.04 1.69 2.84
C MET A 74 -0.77 2.90 3.31
N VAL A 75 -2.02 3.03 2.85
CA VAL A 75 -2.96 4.03 3.40
C VAL A 75 -3.22 3.76 4.88
N GLU A 76 -3.46 2.50 5.26
CA GLU A 76 -3.64 2.13 6.67
C GLU A 76 -2.45 2.53 7.54
N SER A 77 -1.22 2.25 7.07
CA SER A 77 0.01 2.54 7.83
C SER A 77 0.31 4.01 7.98
N TYR A 78 -0.32 4.88 7.19
CA TYR A 78 -0.24 6.32 7.38
C TYR A 78 -1.08 6.78 8.60
N PHE A 79 -2.25 6.18 8.82
CA PHE A 79 -3.20 6.60 9.85
C PHE A 79 -3.15 5.79 11.15
N THR A 80 -2.54 4.61 11.13
CA THR A 80 -2.56 3.66 12.26
C THR A 80 -1.13 3.20 12.58
N GLU A 81 -0.74 3.31 13.86
CA GLU A 81 0.47 2.68 14.36
C GLU A 81 0.35 1.16 14.26
N MET A 82 1.36 0.50 13.71
CA MET A 82 1.36 -0.94 13.50
C MET A 82 2.77 -1.52 13.51
N THR A 83 2.88 -2.76 13.96
CA THR A 83 4.08 -3.59 13.81
C THR A 83 4.21 -4.11 12.38
N ASN A 84 5.39 -4.63 12.00
CA ASN A 84 5.59 -5.24 10.68
C ASN A 84 4.67 -6.45 10.43
N GLU A 85 4.32 -7.20 11.49
CA GLU A 85 3.42 -8.36 11.36
C GLU A 85 1.99 -7.89 11.05
N GLU A 86 1.49 -6.89 11.79
CA GLU A 86 0.18 -6.27 11.54
C GLU A 86 0.13 -5.63 10.16
N PHE A 87 1.18 -4.89 9.77
CA PHE A 87 1.33 -4.34 8.43
C PHE A 87 1.22 -5.44 7.37
N SER A 88 2.04 -6.49 7.48
CA SER A 88 2.08 -7.58 6.50
C SER A 88 0.74 -8.31 6.37
N SER A 89 -0.02 -8.40 7.46
CA SER A 89 -1.34 -9.06 7.52
C SER A 89 -2.50 -8.15 7.12
N CYS A 90 -2.29 -6.83 7.08
CA CYS A 90 -3.32 -5.86 6.74
C CYS A 90 -3.74 -5.99 5.27
N GLY A 91 -5.04 -5.92 5.03
CA GLY A 91 -5.67 -5.94 3.71
C GLY A 91 -7.18 -5.69 3.84
N ILE A 92 -7.79 -5.31 2.73
CA ILE A 92 -9.24 -5.11 2.62
C ILE A 92 -9.84 -6.19 1.70
N LYS A 93 -11.12 -6.51 1.91
CA LYS A 93 -11.86 -7.41 1.01
C LYS A 93 -12.17 -6.69 -0.30
N ASN A 94 -12.39 -7.46 -1.36
CA ASN A 94 -12.87 -6.90 -2.62
C ASN A 94 -14.19 -6.13 -2.39
N CYS A 95 -14.23 -4.89 -2.89
CA CYS A 95 -15.34 -3.95 -2.73
C CYS A 95 -15.62 -3.47 -1.30
N GLU A 96 -14.75 -3.77 -0.33
CA GLU A 96 -14.81 -3.14 0.99
C GLU A 96 -14.44 -1.67 0.90
N VAL A 97 -15.15 -0.83 1.66
CA VAL A 97 -14.86 0.60 1.77
C VAL A 97 -14.40 0.87 3.19
N LYS A 98 -13.21 1.45 3.32
CA LYS A 98 -12.66 1.93 4.59
C LYS A 98 -12.59 3.45 4.57
N ARG A 99 -13.09 4.08 5.64
CA ARG A 99 -13.14 5.52 5.83
C ARG A 99 -12.08 5.94 6.85
N TYR A 100 -11.41 7.04 6.56
CA TYR A 100 -10.47 7.71 7.46
C TYR A 100 -10.94 9.15 7.64
N ASP A 101 -11.15 9.55 8.89
CA ASP A 101 -11.48 10.94 9.27
C ASP A 101 -10.21 11.55 9.88
N PHE A 102 -9.72 12.66 9.31
CA PHE A 102 -8.44 13.27 9.63
C PHE A 102 -8.45 14.79 9.52
#